data_AF-A0A2C9K3X0-F1
#
_entry.id   AF-A0A2C9K3X0-F1
#
_cell.length_a   1.000
_cell.length_b   1.000
_cell.length_c   1.000
_cell.angle_alpha   90.00
_cell.angle_beta   90.00
_cell.angle_gamma   90.00
#
_symmetry.space_group_name_H-M   'P 1'
#
loop_
_entity.id
_entity.type
_entity.pdbx_description
1 polymer ?
#
loop_
_entity_poly.entity_id
_entity_poly.type
_entity_poly.pdbx_seq_one_letter_code
_entity_poly.pdbx_strand_id
1 'polypeptide(L)'
;MEDWIIGVIVACILAVALIVLIIILCWKCKKFRVCLKDDVENQIQTISGKLADRDVSSVSGLENKAFQSATQVRDSVHVQNEVTNVQPGDKLKVLQEIRDAQNRVAATAQKKVLDIEQQRLEQQRLEQQRLQQQRLEQQRLEQQRLEQQRREQQRLEQQRLEQQRLEQQRLEQQRLEQQRLQQQRLEQQRLEQQRLEQQILEQQRLEQQQWYVQVNTLTEYDDEEDDDEEDDDDDEEEEDNRARGRRRGRSRQRDRDKSRHRSESGDFSRKRETTDPNKTIDLHYLSLQDAMNKFMNFLKAMENDYHNSNFRRVDRFVHIITGRGLHSRNRIPKIKPAVQSYLDTHNYTHEWKNNGGLVTIDLYTKRRNYM
;
A
#
# COMPACT_ATOMS: atom_id res chain seq x y z
N MET A 1 -11.18 -8.01 -35.92
CA MET A 1 -11.70 -6.65 -36.23
C MET A 1 -11.69 -5.74 -35.01
N GLU A 2 -11.79 -6.26 -33.78
CA GLU A 2 -11.86 -5.45 -32.56
C GLU A 2 -10.50 -4.85 -32.13
N ASP A 3 -9.37 -5.53 -32.38
CA ASP A 3 -8.04 -5.01 -31.99
C ASP A 3 -7.62 -3.75 -32.76
N TRP A 4 -8.07 -3.61 -34.00
CA TRP A 4 -7.82 -2.39 -34.79
C TRP A 4 -8.62 -1.21 -34.28
N ILE A 5 -9.85 -1.44 -33.82
CA ILE A 5 -10.72 -0.41 -33.24
C ILE A 5 -10.13 0.08 -31.91
N ILE A 6 -9.64 -0.82 -31.07
CA ILE A 6 -8.97 -0.46 -29.80
C ILE A 6 -7.72 0.36 -30.09
N GLY A 7 -6.91 -0.01 -31.09
CA GLY A 7 -5.74 0.75 -31.50
C GLY A 7 -6.06 2.18 -31.95
N VAL A 8 -7.14 2.35 -32.73
CA VAL A 8 -7.60 3.67 -33.19
C VAL A 8 -8.15 4.50 -32.02
N ILE A 9 -8.89 3.90 -31.10
CA ILE A 9 -9.42 4.58 -29.91
C ILE A 9 -8.28 5.06 -28.99
N VAL A 10 -7.28 4.21 -28.73
CA VAL A 10 -6.12 4.58 -27.92
C VAL A 10 -5.32 5.70 -28.58
N ALA A 11 -5.12 5.65 -29.91
CA ALA A 11 -4.46 6.72 -30.66
C ALA A 11 -5.23 8.05 -30.58
N CYS A 12 -6.56 8.02 -30.69
CA CYS A 12 -7.41 9.20 -30.54
C CYS A 12 -7.35 9.78 -29.12
N ILE A 13 -7.37 8.95 -28.08
CA ILE A 13 -7.28 9.42 -26.69
C ILE A 13 -5.91 10.07 -26.43
N LEU A 14 -4.83 9.47 -26.93
CA LEU A 14 -3.48 10.03 -26.80
C LEU A 14 -3.35 11.36 -27.56
N ALA A 15 -3.95 11.49 -28.75
CA ALA A 15 -3.95 12.73 -29.51
C ALA A 15 -4.71 13.86 -28.79
N VAL A 16 -5.88 13.56 -28.22
CA VAL A 16 -6.65 14.54 -27.44
C VAL A 16 -5.89 14.95 -26.17
N ALA A 17 -5.24 14.01 -25.47
CA ALA A 17 -4.42 14.31 -24.31
C ALA A 17 -3.24 15.23 -24.68
N LEU A 18 -2.58 15.00 -25.82
CA LEU A 18 -1.50 15.84 -26.33
C LEU A 18 -1.99 17.26 -26.66
N ILE A 19 -3.16 17.38 -27.30
CA ILE A 19 -3.77 18.69 -27.61
C ILE A 19 -4.13 19.44 -26.32
N VAL A 20 -4.71 18.77 -25.32
CA VAL A 20 -5.03 19.38 -24.02
C VAL A 20 -3.73 19.82 -23.31
N LEU A 21 -2.68 19.02 -23.37
CA LEU A 21 -1.39 19.35 -22.77
C LEU A 21 -0.73 20.54 -23.50
N ILE A 22 -0.83 20.61 -24.82
CA ILE A 22 -0.42 21.78 -25.62
C ILE A 22 -1.28 23.00 -25.29
N ILE A 23 -2.59 22.87 -25.10
CA ILE A 23 -3.47 23.98 -24.72
C ILE A 23 -3.12 24.47 -23.31
N ILE A 24 -2.84 23.58 -22.35
CA ILE A 24 -2.41 23.92 -20.99
C ILE A 24 -1.03 24.59 -21.00
N LEU A 25 -0.09 24.09 -21.82
CA LEU A 25 1.21 24.71 -22.03
C LEU A 25 1.06 26.08 -22.71
N CYS A 26 0.18 26.21 -23.69
CA CYS A 26 -0.16 27.49 -24.33
C CYS A 26 -0.86 28.44 -23.37
N TRP A 27 -1.72 27.98 -22.46
CA TRP A 27 -2.35 28.78 -21.41
C TRP A 27 -1.34 29.23 -20.36
N LYS A 28 -0.44 28.34 -19.94
CA LYS A 28 0.71 28.69 -19.09
C LYS A 28 1.61 29.71 -19.79
N CYS A 29 1.90 29.54 -21.08
CA CYS A 29 2.67 30.48 -21.87
C CYS A 29 1.93 31.80 -22.15
N LYS A 30 0.60 31.82 -22.24
CA LYS A 30 -0.20 33.05 -22.46
C LYS A 30 -0.31 33.87 -21.16
N LYS A 31 -0.44 33.20 -20.00
CA LYS A 31 -0.30 33.83 -18.68
C LYS A 31 1.14 34.31 -18.44
N PHE A 32 2.13 33.58 -18.95
CA PHE A 32 3.52 34.03 -18.99
C PHE A 32 3.73 35.21 -19.93
N ARG A 33 3.06 35.26 -21.09
CA ARG A 33 3.23 36.32 -22.11
C ARG A 33 2.60 37.65 -21.69
N VAL A 34 1.56 37.66 -20.84
CA VAL A 34 1.01 38.88 -20.24
C VAL A 34 1.94 39.38 -19.14
N CYS A 35 2.42 38.51 -18.23
CA CYS A 35 3.43 38.92 -17.24
C CYS A 35 4.77 39.33 -17.87
N LEU A 36 5.23 38.67 -18.93
CA LEU A 36 6.48 39.03 -19.61
C LEU A 36 6.34 40.34 -20.40
N LYS A 37 5.15 40.68 -20.90
CA LYS A 37 4.95 41.97 -21.57
C LYS A 37 5.02 43.12 -20.57
N ASP A 38 4.39 42.95 -19.40
CA ASP A 38 4.40 43.96 -18.35
C ASP A 38 5.78 44.08 -17.66
N ASP A 39 6.51 42.96 -17.49
CA ASP A 39 7.90 42.98 -16.99
C ASP A 39 8.88 43.50 -18.03
N VAL A 40 8.71 43.19 -19.32
CA VAL A 40 9.57 43.71 -20.39
C VAL A 40 9.25 45.18 -20.68
N GLU A 41 8.00 45.64 -20.61
CA GLU A 41 7.67 47.08 -20.71
C GLU A 41 8.14 47.87 -19.49
N ASN A 42 8.03 47.33 -18.26
CA ASN A 42 8.61 47.96 -17.08
C ASN A 42 10.15 47.93 -17.09
N GLN A 43 10.78 46.86 -17.60
CA GLN A 43 12.23 46.84 -17.79
C GLN A 43 12.68 47.76 -18.92
N ILE A 44 11.93 47.88 -20.03
CA ILE A 44 12.21 48.84 -21.11
C ILE A 44 12.01 50.28 -20.63
N GLN A 45 11.00 50.59 -19.80
CA GLN A 45 10.84 51.92 -19.21
C GLN A 45 11.91 52.23 -18.15
N THR A 46 12.34 51.24 -17.37
CA THR A 46 13.46 51.38 -16.42
C THR A 46 14.81 51.52 -17.12
N ILE A 47 15.01 50.82 -18.25
CA ILE A 47 16.21 50.91 -19.08
C ILE A 47 16.19 52.21 -19.90
N SER A 48 15.05 52.64 -20.43
CA SER A 48 14.87 53.92 -21.13
C SER A 48 15.05 55.11 -20.17
N GLY A 49 14.54 55.03 -18.94
CA GLY A 49 14.81 56.01 -17.88
C GLY A 49 16.28 56.02 -17.43
N LYS A 50 16.98 54.87 -17.47
CA LYS A 50 18.43 54.77 -17.18
C LYS A 50 19.34 55.07 -18.39
N LEU A 51 18.80 55.11 -19.61
CA LEU A 51 19.47 55.56 -20.82
C LEU A 51 19.21 57.04 -21.13
N ALA A 52 18.13 57.64 -20.60
CA ALA A 52 17.93 59.08 -20.66
C ALA A 52 18.95 59.85 -19.81
N ASP A 53 19.50 59.22 -18.76
CA ASP A 53 20.60 59.76 -17.93
C ASP A 53 21.99 59.20 -18.30
N ARG A 54 22.11 58.46 -19.40
CA ARG A 54 23.42 58.07 -19.96
C ARG A 54 23.50 58.48 -21.42
N ASP A 55 23.97 59.71 -21.61
CA ASP A 55 24.54 60.28 -22.82
C ASP A 55 24.52 59.35 -24.04
N VAL A 56 23.50 59.54 -24.88
CA VAL A 56 23.36 58.98 -26.23
C VAL A 56 24.35 59.66 -27.18
N SER A 57 25.64 59.61 -26.84
CA SER A 57 26.75 60.11 -27.66
C SER A 57 27.66 58.99 -28.19
N SER A 58 27.46 57.74 -27.75
CA SER A 58 28.40 56.64 -28.03
C SER A 58 27.94 55.59 -29.04
N VAL A 59 26.65 55.52 -29.39
CA VAL A 59 26.15 54.55 -30.40
C VAL A 59 26.05 55.17 -31.81
N SER A 60 25.98 56.50 -31.92
CA SER A 60 26.15 57.22 -33.20
C SER A 60 27.60 57.20 -33.70
N GLY A 61 28.57 56.87 -32.85
CA GLY A 61 30.00 56.87 -33.20
C GLY A 61 30.49 55.61 -33.94
N LEU A 62 29.85 54.45 -33.74
CA LEU A 62 30.27 53.18 -34.37
C LEU A 62 29.67 53.03 -35.77
N GLU A 63 28.42 53.42 -35.96
CA GLU A 63 27.81 53.51 -37.29
C GLU A 63 28.46 54.63 -38.13
N ASN A 64 28.77 55.79 -37.54
CA ASN A 64 29.51 56.83 -38.24
C ASN A 64 30.96 56.42 -38.56
N LYS A 65 31.64 55.62 -37.72
CA LYS A 65 33.01 55.14 -38.05
C LYS A 65 33.01 54.08 -39.15
N ALA A 66 32.04 53.17 -39.17
CA ALA A 66 31.90 52.19 -40.25
C ALA A 66 31.49 52.87 -41.57
N PHE A 67 30.62 53.88 -41.50
CA PHE A 67 30.21 54.69 -42.67
C PHE A 67 31.32 55.61 -43.17
N GLN A 68 32.08 56.27 -42.28
CA GLN A 68 33.28 57.07 -42.61
C GLN A 68 34.40 56.20 -43.19
N SER A 69 34.58 54.98 -42.70
CA SER A 69 35.55 54.04 -43.27
C SER A 69 35.10 53.55 -44.65
N ALA A 70 33.80 53.37 -44.88
CA ALA A 70 33.24 52.98 -46.18
C ALA A 70 33.29 54.12 -47.22
N THR A 71 33.12 55.38 -46.82
CA THR A 71 33.35 56.54 -47.70
C THR A 71 34.83 56.72 -48.02
N GLN A 72 35.75 56.52 -47.07
CA GLN A 72 37.20 56.64 -47.32
C GLN A 72 37.73 55.55 -48.28
N VAL A 73 37.12 54.36 -48.27
CA VAL A 73 37.39 53.30 -49.28
C VAL A 73 36.75 53.66 -50.64
N ARG A 74 35.56 54.26 -50.65
CA ARG A 74 34.89 54.73 -51.88
C ARG A 74 35.65 55.86 -52.56
N ASP A 75 36.21 56.78 -51.80
CA ASP A 75 37.06 57.87 -52.29
C ASP A 75 38.40 57.33 -52.82
N SER A 76 38.95 56.27 -52.22
CA SER A 76 40.15 55.58 -52.73
C SER A 76 39.92 54.85 -54.07
N VAL A 77 38.70 54.36 -54.34
CA VAL A 77 38.32 53.77 -55.63
C VAL A 77 38.08 54.86 -56.69
N HIS A 78 37.67 56.07 -56.30
CA HIS A 78 37.50 57.20 -57.21
C HIS A 78 38.84 57.77 -57.71
N VAL A 79 39.93 57.64 -56.94
CA VAL A 79 41.29 58.06 -57.35
C VAL A 79 41.86 57.24 -58.52
N GLN A 80 41.32 56.05 -58.82
CA GLN A 80 41.82 55.24 -59.94
C GLN A 80 41.49 55.84 -61.32
N ASN A 81 40.55 56.79 -61.42
CA ASN A 81 40.13 57.38 -62.70
C ASN A 81 40.77 58.74 -63.05
N GLU A 82 41.65 59.30 -62.19
CA GLU A 82 42.36 60.57 -62.48
C GLU A 82 43.89 60.41 -62.66
N VAL A 83 44.44 59.20 -62.70
CA VAL A 83 45.89 58.99 -62.94
C VAL A 83 46.20 58.78 -64.43
N THR A 84 45.82 59.74 -65.27
CA THR A 84 46.16 59.73 -66.71
C THR A 84 47.38 60.58 -67.07
N ASN A 85 48.10 61.19 -66.12
CA ASN A 85 49.33 61.94 -66.46
C ASN A 85 50.39 61.98 -65.34
N VAL A 86 50.96 60.83 -64.95
CA VAL A 86 52.03 60.72 -63.95
C VAL A 86 53.17 59.86 -64.50
N GLN A 87 54.42 60.30 -64.27
CA GLN A 87 55.66 59.63 -64.71
C GLN A 87 55.74 58.17 -64.21
N PRO A 88 56.33 57.23 -64.98
CA PRO A 88 56.30 55.80 -64.66
C PRO A 88 56.85 55.42 -63.27
N GLY A 89 57.79 56.20 -62.74
CA GLY A 89 58.40 55.98 -61.42
C GLY A 89 57.50 56.27 -60.22
N ASP A 90 56.53 57.18 -60.36
CA ASP A 90 55.65 57.58 -59.24
C ASP A 90 54.42 56.66 -59.13
N LYS A 91 53.98 56.04 -60.25
CA LYS A 91 52.96 54.98 -60.22
C LYS A 91 53.39 53.78 -59.39
N LEU A 92 54.68 53.42 -59.42
CA LEU A 92 55.20 52.28 -58.68
C LEU A 92 55.18 52.52 -57.16
N LYS A 93 55.50 53.73 -56.71
CA LYS A 93 55.44 54.14 -55.30
C LYS A 93 54.01 54.10 -54.76
N VAL A 94 53.06 54.66 -55.50
CA VAL A 94 51.63 54.65 -55.11
C VAL A 94 51.09 53.23 -55.02
N LEU A 95 51.44 52.34 -55.96
CA LEU A 95 51.03 50.93 -55.90
C LEU A 95 51.63 50.19 -54.70
N GLN A 96 52.86 50.55 -54.30
CA GLN A 96 53.53 49.95 -53.15
C GLN A 96 52.91 50.41 -51.83
N GLU A 97 52.56 51.69 -51.71
CA GLU A 97 51.83 52.22 -50.54
C GLU A 97 50.42 51.61 -50.40
N ILE A 98 49.70 51.41 -51.51
CA ILE A 98 48.40 50.71 -51.50
C ILE A 98 48.56 49.28 -51.01
N ARG A 99 49.60 48.56 -51.47
CA ARG A 99 49.89 47.20 -51.03
C ARG A 99 50.23 47.14 -49.54
N ASP A 100 51.03 48.08 -49.03
CA ASP A 100 51.36 48.16 -47.62
C ASP A 100 50.14 48.52 -46.76
N ALA A 101 49.26 49.39 -47.24
CA ALA A 101 47.99 49.69 -46.58
C ALA A 101 47.07 48.46 -46.55
N GLN A 102 46.96 47.72 -47.65
CA GLN A 102 46.21 46.46 -47.71
C GLN A 102 46.77 45.41 -46.72
N ASN A 103 48.09 45.29 -46.62
CA ASN A 103 48.73 44.37 -45.69
C ASN A 103 48.47 44.74 -44.22
N ARG A 104 48.46 46.04 -43.88
CA ARG A 104 48.10 46.52 -42.52
C ARG A 104 46.64 46.21 -42.19
N VAL A 105 45.73 46.45 -43.13
CA VAL A 105 44.30 46.13 -42.95
C VAL A 105 44.12 44.61 -42.78
N ALA A 106 44.78 43.80 -43.60
CA ALA A 106 44.75 42.33 -43.48
C ALA A 106 45.28 41.84 -42.14
N ALA A 107 46.40 42.39 -41.65
CA ALA A 107 46.97 42.03 -40.35
C ALA A 107 46.04 42.39 -39.18
N THR A 108 45.40 43.57 -39.22
CA THR A 108 44.42 43.95 -38.19
C THR A 108 43.15 43.10 -38.22
N ALA A 109 42.69 42.70 -39.41
CA ALA A 109 41.56 41.79 -39.57
C ALA A 109 41.89 40.39 -39.01
N GLN A 110 43.07 39.85 -39.31
CA GLN A 110 43.52 38.56 -38.78
C GLN A 110 43.61 38.56 -37.25
N LYS A 111 44.17 39.63 -36.65
CA LYS A 111 44.23 39.77 -35.20
C LYS A 111 42.84 39.76 -34.55
N LYS A 112 41.89 40.51 -35.12
CA LYS A 112 40.50 40.55 -34.61
C LYS A 112 39.81 39.18 -34.71
N VAL A 113 40.02 38.45 -35.80
CA VAL A 113 39.47 37.08 -35.93
C VAL A 113 40.02 36.18 -34.83
N LEU A 114 41.32 36.28 -34.55
CA LEU A 114 41.98 35.49 -33.51
C LEU A 114 41.48 35.84 -32.09
N ASP A 115 41.29 37.14 -31.80
CA ASP A 115 40.72 37.61 -30.53
C ASP A 115 39.27 37.11 -30.34
N ILE A 116 38.45 37.13 -31.40
CA ILE A 116 37.07 36.60 -31.37
C ILE A 116 37.06 35.08 -31.12
N GLU A 117 37.97 34.35 -31.76
CA GLU A 117 38.09 32.90 -31.58
C GLU A 117 38.51 32.54 -30.14
N GLN A 118 39.47 33.29 -29.57
CA GLN A 118 39.86 33.13 -28.16
C GLN A 118 38.70 33.43 -27.21
N GLN A 119 37.96 34.51 -27.40
CA GLN A 119 36.79 34.83 -26.58
C GLN A 119 35.71 33.75 -26.66
N ARG A 120 35.46 33.17 -27.85
CA ARG A 120 34.52 32.05 -28.01
C ARG A 120 34.97 30.82 -27.24
N LEU A 121 36.26 30.49 -27.29
CA LEU A 121 36.80 29.34 -26.56
C LEU A 121 36.70 29.52 -25.04
N GLU A 122 36.98 30.73 -24.53
CA GLU A 122 36.83 31.05 -23.11
C GLU A 122 35.37 30.97 -22.65
N GLN A 123 34.44 31.53 -23.42
CA GLN A 123 33.00 31.42 -23.11
C GLN A 123 32.56 29.97 -23.05
N GLN A 124 32.97 29.15 -24.02
CA GLN A 124 32.63 27.73 -24.05
C GLN A 124 33.19 26.97 -22.83
N ARG A 125 34.42 27.27 -22.41
CA ARG A 125 35.02 26.69 -21.19
C ARG A 125 34.23 27.08 -19.94
N LEU A 126 33.85 28.36 -19.81
CA LEU A 126 33.10 28.86 -18.66
C LEU A 126 31.71 28.22 -18.58
N GLU A 127 31.05 28.05 -19.72
CA GLU A 127 29.74 27.41 -19.82
C GLU A 127 29.81 25.92 -19.46
N GLN A 128 30.82 25.20 -19.96
CA GLN A 128 31.07 23.81 -19.56
C GLN A 128 31.29 23.69 -18.05
N GLN A 129 32.09 24.58 -17.45
CA GLN A 129 32.35 24.56 -16.02
C GLN A 129 31.07 24.80 -15.19
N ARG A 130 30.23 25.75 -15.61
CA ARG A 130 28.92 26.01 -14.97
C ARG A 130 27.99 24.80 -15.06
N LEU A 131 27.91 24.17 -16.22
CA LEU A 131 27.08 22.98 -16.41
C LEU A 131 27.57 21.81 -15.54
N GLN A 132 28.89 21.66 -15.41
CA GLN A 132 29.49 20.62 -14.57
C GLN A 132 29.21 20.85 -13.08
N GLN A 133 29.32 22.10 -12.60
CA GLN A 133 28.96 22.47 -11.23
C GLN A 133 27.48 22.20 -10.96
N GLN A 134 26.59 22.58 -11.88
CA GLN A 134 25.15 22.36 -11.73
C GLN A 134 24.80 20.86 -11.65
N ARG A 135 25.46 20.01 -12.45
CA ARG A 135 25.29 18.55 -12.38
C ARG A 135 25.73 17.98 -11.04
N LEU A 136 26.86 18.45 -10.51
CA LEU A 136 27.39 18.03 -9.22
C LEU A 136 26.46 18.42 -8.06
N GLU A 137 25.89 19.63 -8.12
CA GLU A 137 24.93 20.12 -7.13
C GLU A 137 23.62 19.31 -7.18
N GLN A 138 23.10 19.04 -8.38
CA GLN A 138 21.92 18.17 -8.53
C GLN A 138 22.17 16.77 -7.96
N GLN A 139 23.33 16.18 -8.25
CA GLN A 139 23.68 14.86 -7.72
C GLN A 139 23.78 14.84 -6.19
N ARG A 140 24.34 15.90 -5.58
CA ARG A 140 24.38 16.04 -4.11
C ARG A 140 22.98 16.16 -3.51
N LEU A 141 22.10 16.95 -4.12
CA LEU A 141 20.74 17.13 -3.65
C LEU A 141 19.94 15.82 -3.73
N GLU A 142 20.13 15.06 -4.81
CA GLU A 142 19.50 13.75 -4.99
C GLU A 142 19.99 12.73 -3.96
N GLN A 143 21.30 12.65 -3.71
CA GLN A 143 21.86 11.81 -2.66
C GLN A 143 21.29 12.17 -1.28
N GLN A 144 21.20 13.46 -0.95
CA GLN A 144 20.65 13.91 0.32
C GLN A 144 19.17 13.51 0.49
N ARG A 145 18.36 13.65 -0.57
CA ARG A 145 16.96 13.20 -0.57
C ARG A 145 16.84 11.70 -0.36
N LEU A 146 17.68 10.91 -1.03
CA LEU A 146 17.66 9.46 -0.93
C LEU A 146 18.06 8.99 0.49
N GLU A 147 19.04 9.66 1.10
CA GLU A 147 19.47 9.38 2.47
C GLU A 147 18.38 9.75 3.50
N GLN A 148 17.71 10.89 3.30
CA GLN A 148 16.58 11.30 4.15
C GLN A 148 15.43 10.29 4.06
N GLN A 149 15.09 9.83 2.86
CA GLN A 149 14.06 8.82 2.65
C GLN A 149 14.43 7.48 3.32
N ARG A 150 15.69 7.05 3.24
CA ARG A 150 16.17 5.84 3.94
C ARG A 150 16.04 5.97 5.46
N ARG A 151 16.43 7.11 6.05
CA ARG A 151 16.28 7.35 7.49
C ARG A 151 14.81 7.31 7.93
N GLU A 152 13.92 7.88 7.12
CA GLU A 152 12.49 7.92 7.42
C GLU A 152 11.85 6.53 7.34
N GLN A 153 12.21 5.73 6.33
CA GLN A 153 11.81 4.32 6.23
C GLN A 153 12.30 3.51 7.44
N GLN A 154 13.56 3.69 7.85
CA GLN A 154 14.11 2.97 9.00
C GLN A 154 13.40 3.34 10.31
N ARG A 155 13.01 4.61 10.50
CA ARG A 155 12.22 5.04 11.65
C ARG A 155 10.82 4.41 11.67
N LEU A 156 10.15 4.39 10.52
CA LEU A 156 8.82 3.75 10.40
C LEU A 156 8.88 2.25 10.66
N GLU A 157 9.92 1.58 10.19
CA GLU A 157 10.13 0.14 10.44
C GLU A 157 10.37 -0.14 11.93
N GLN A 158 11.23 0.64 12.60
CA GLN A 158 11.44 0.54 14.04
C GLN A 158 10.15 0.73 14.83
N GLN A 159 9.35 1.75 14.47
CA GLN A 159 8.08 2.01 15.12
C GLN A 159 7.07 0.87 14.94
N ARG A 160 7.02 0.25 13.75
CA ARG A 160 6.18 -0.93 13.50
C ARG A 160 6.60 -2.12 14.34
N LEU A 161 7.91 -2.38 14.42
CA LEU A 161 8.45 -3.49 15.21
C LEU A 161 8.14 -3.31 16.71
N GLU A 162 8.26 -2.08 17.22
CA GLU A 162 7.93 -1.75 18.60
C GLU A 162 6.43 -1.92 18.89
N GLN A 163 5.56 -1.46 18.00
CA GLN A 163 4.11 -1.67 18.11
C GLN A 163 3.75 -3.16 18.14
N GLN A 164 4.36 -3.96 17.25
CA GLN A 164 4.14 -5.39 17.20
C GLN A 164 4.58 -6.09 18.49
N ARG A 165 5.73 -5.72 19.06
CA ARG A 165 6.20 -6.23 20.36
C ARG A 165 5.22 -5.90 21.49
N LEU A 166 4.74 -4.66 21.54
CA LEU A 166 3.79 -4.23 22.57
C LEU A 166 2.43 -4.97 22.45
N GLU A 167 1.97 -5.22 21.22
CA GLU A 167 0.76 -5.98 20.96
C GLU A 167 0.89 -7.45 21.35
N GLN A 168 2.03 -8.09 21.02
CA GLN A 168 2.33 -9.46 21.47
C GLN A 168 2.34 -9.56 22.99
N GLN A 169 3.00 -8.62 23.68
CA GLN A 169 3.03 -8.60 25.14
C GLN A 169 1.64 -8.46 25.77
N ARG A 170 0.76 -7.62 25.19
CA ARG A 170 -0.63 -7.48 25.63
C ARG A 170 -1.44 -8.75 25.43
N LEU A 171 -1.27 -9.41 24.28
CA LEU A 171 -1.99 -10.65 23.97
C LEU A 171 -1.56 -11.79 24.92
N GLU A 172 -0.27 -11.85 25.25
CA GLU A 172 0.27 -12.81 26.21
C GLU A 172 -0.25 -12.56 27.63
N GLN A 173 -0.26 -11.30 28.09
CA GLN A 173 -0.87 -10.93 29.38
C GLN A 173 -2.34 -11.33 29.45
N GLN A 174 -3.11 -11.05 28.39
CA GLN A 174 -4.53 -11.41 28.33
C GLN A 174 -4.75 -12.93 28.38
N ARG A 175 -3.90 -13.72 27.70
CA ARG A 175 -3.94 -15.18 27.77
C ARG A 175 -3.65 -15.69 29.18
N LEU A 176 -2.64 -15.15 29.84
CA LEU A 176 -2.28 -15.53 31.20
C LEU A 176 -3.41 -15.21 32.19
N GLU A 177 -4.06 -14.06 32.04
CA GLU A 177 -5.20 -13.65 32.86
C GLU A 177 -6.42 -14.57 32.64
N GLN A 178 -6.74 -14.90 31.38
CA GLN A 178 -7.80 -15.86 31.07
C GLN A 178 -7.52 -17.24 31.66
N GLN A 179 -6.28 -17.71 31.60
CA GLN A 179 -5.89 -18.99 32.18
C GLN A 179 -6.05 -18.99 33.71
N ARG A 180 -5.66 -17.90 34.38
CA ARG A 180 -5.86 -17.74 35.83
C ARG A 180 -7.34 -17.75 36.21
N LEU A 181 -8.18 -17.02 35.47
CA LEU A 181 -9.62 -16.98 35.73
C LEU A 181 -10.27 -18.36 35.51
N GLN A 182 -9.83 -19.10 34.49
CA GLN A 182 -10.31 -20.45 34.22
C GLN A 182 -9.91 -21.43 35.33
N GLN A 183 -8.67 -21.36 35.82
CA GLN A 183 -8.21 -22.17 36.96
C GLN A 183 -9.03 -21.87 38.22
N GLN A 184 -9.28 -20.59 38.51
CA GLN A 184 -10.07 -20.18 39.66
C GLN A 184 -11.52 -20.72 39.59
N ARG A 185 -12.14 -20.71 38.40
CA ARG A 185 -13.49 -21.28 38.20
C ARG A 185 -13.51 -22.79 38.40
N LEU A 186 -12.51 -23.50 37.88
CA LEU A 186 -12.37 -24.95 38.08
C LEU A 186 -12.20 -25.31 39.55
N GLU A 187 -11.42 -24.52 40.29
CA GLU A 187 -11.22 -24.71 41.73
C GLU A 187 -12.49 -24.44 42.52
N GLN A 188 -13.23 -23.36 42.22
CA GLN A 188 -14.54 -23.09 42.82
C GLN A 188 -15.53 -24.23 42.56
N GLN A 189 -15.61 -24.74 41.33
CA GLN A 189 -16.50 -25.84 40.99
C GLN A 189 -16.15 -27.12 41.74
N ARG A 190 -14.85 -27.42 41.95
CA ARG A 190 -14.41 -28.56 42.77
C ARG A 190 -14.82 -28.40 44.23
N LEU A 191 -14.66 -27.20 44.79
CA LEU A 191 -15.04 -26.91 46.17
C LEU A 191 -16.55 -27.04 46.38
N GLU A 192 -17.36 -26.58 45.41
CA GLU A 192 -18.81 -26.76 45.43
C GLU A 192 -19.22 -28.23 45.33
N GLN A 193 -18.59 -29.02 44.45
CA GLN A 193 -18.84 -30.45 44.36
C GLN A 193 -18.53 -31.18 45.68
N GLN A 194 -17.39 -30.89 46.30
CA GLN A 194 -17.04 -31.46 47.61
C GLN A 194 -18.05 -31.10 48.70
N ARG A 195 -18.56 -29.86 48.71
CA ARG A 195 -19.61 -29.46 49.66
C ARG A 195 -20.91 -30.21 49.43
N LEU A 196 -21.31 -30.39 48.17
CA LEU A 196 -22.52 -31.13 47.82
C LEU A 196 -22.41 -32.62 48.21
N GLU A 197 -21.25 -33.23 47.94
CA GLU A 197 -20.95 -34.62 48.34
C GLU A 197 -21.00 -34.78 49.87
N GLN A 198 -20.42 -33.84 50.64
CA GLN A 198 -20.50 -33.86 52.10
C GLN A 198 -21.94 -33.75 52.61
N GLN A 199 -22.76 -32.88 52.01
CA GLN A 199 -24.19 -32.76 52.36
C GLN A 199 -24.97 -34.04 52.08
N ILE A 200 -24.73 -34.69 50.92
CA ILE A 200 -25.38 -35.97 50.58
C ILE A 200 -24.96 -37.06 51.57
N LEU A 201 -23.67 -37.14 51.91
CA LEU A 201 -23.17 -38.13 52.87
C LEU A 201 -23.77 -37.92 54.26
N GLU A 202 -23.90 -36.68 54.70
CA GLU A 202 -24.54 -36.33 55.97
C GLU A 202 -26.04 -36.63 55.97
N GLN A 203 -26.74 -36.35 54.87
CA GLN A 203 -28.15 -36.69 54.70
C GLN A 203 -28.37 -38.21 54.76
N GLN A 204 -27.54 -38.99 54.05
CA GLN A 204 -27.59 -40.46 54.13
C GLN A 204 -27.32 -40.97 55.55
N ARG A 205 -26.38 -40.36 56.28
CA ARG A 205 -26.10 -40.71 57.68
C ARG A 205 -27.32 -40.45 58.57
N LEU A 206 -28.00 -39.31 58.38
CA LEU A 206 -29.22 -38.97 59.12
C LEU A 206 -30.38 -39.92 58.78
N GLU A 207 -30.56 -40.25 57.50
CA GLU A 207 -31.57 -41.22 57.04
C GLU A 207 -31.30 -42.62 57.61
N GLN A 208 -30.05 -43.08 57.63
CA GLN A 208 -29.67 -44.35 58.27
C GLN A 208 -29.93 -44.34 59.77
N GLN A 209 -29.63 -43.23 60.47
CA GLN A 209 -29.94 -43.10 61.89
C GLN A 209 -31.46 -43.12 62.15
N GLN A 210 -32.25 -42.44 61.31
CA GLN A 210 -33.71 -42.47 61.39
C GLN A 210 -34.26 -43.87 61.13
N TRP A 211 -33.75 -44.57 60.11
CA TRP A 211 -34.11 -45.95 59.82
C TRP A 211 -33.77 -46.89 60.99
N TYR A 212 -32.56 -46.78 61.56
CA TYR A 212 -32.14 -47.59 62.70
C TYR A 212 -33.01 -47.35 63.94
N VAL A 213 -33.34 -46.10 64.26
CA VAL A 213 -34.28 -45.78 65.34
C VAL A 213 -35.66 -46.38 65.07
N GLN A 214 -36.15 -46.27 63.83
CA GLN A 214 -37.47 -46.80 63.45
C GLN A 214 -37.53 -48.34 63.57
N VAL A 215 -36.49 -49.04 63.13
CA VAL A 215 -36.39 -50.51 63.25
C VAL A 215 -36.27 -50.95 64.70
N ASN A 216 -35.46 -50.27 65.53
CA ASN A 216 -35.37 -50.58 66.96
C ASN A 216 -36.68 -50.27 67.71
N THR A 217 -37.43 -49.23 67.35
CA THR A 217 -38.76 -48.97 67.94
C THR A 217 -39.83 -49.99 67.52
N LEU A 218 -39.59 -50.78 66.47
CA LEU A 218 -40.49 -51.84 66.00
C LEU A 218 -40.10 -53.24 66.51
N THR A 219 -38.91 -53.40 67.12
CA THR A 219 -38.37 -54.68 67.60
C THR A 219 -38.37 -54.80 69.12
N GLU A 220 -38.92 -53.83 69.84
CA GLU A 220 -39.18 -53.94 71.27
C GLU A 220 -40.60 -54.47 71.51
N TYR A 221 -40.89 -55.69 71.07
CA TYR A 221 -41.89 -56.60 71.66
C TYR A 221 -41.58 -58.05 71.23
N ASP A 222 -41.41 -58.87 72.26
CA ASP A 222 -41.37 -60.34 72.31
C ASP A 222 -40.05 -61.03 71.91
N ASP A 223 -39.08 -60.96 72.84
CA ASP A 223 -38.22 -62.10 73.17
C ASP A 223 -39.10 -63.19 73.81
N GLU A 224 -39.44 -64.24 73.06
CA GLU A 224 -39.64 -65.58 73.63
C GLU A 224 -38.82 -66.59 72.81
N GLU A 225 -38.09 -67.40 73.57
CA GLU A 225 -37.24 -68.52 73.17
C GLU A 225 -37.99 -69.50 72.25
N ASP A 226 -37.31 -70.08 71.26
CA ASP A 226 -37.51 -71.50 70.94
C ASP A 226 -36.35 -72.05 70.07
N ASP A 227 -36.00 -73.27 70.44
CA ASP A 227 -34.90 -74.13 70.03
C ASP A 227 -34.94 -74.60 68.55
N ASP A 228 -33.84 -75.28 68.18
CA ASP A 228 -33.68 -76.25 67.08
C ASP A 228 -33.49 -75.65 65.67
N GLU A 229 -32.54 -76.07 64.83
CA GLU A 229 -31.93 -77.39 64.64
C GLU A 229 -30.58 -77.23 63.90
N GLU A 230 -29.65 -78.13 64.20
CA GLU A 230 -28.43 -78.38 63.43
C GLU A 230 -28.76 -78.89 62.02
N ASP A 231 -27.97 -78.52 61.02
CA ASP A 231 -27.63 -79.44 59.94
C ASP A 231 -26.29 -79.02 59.31
N ASP A 232 -25.33 -79.92 59.54
CA ASP A 232 -24.04 -80.01 58.88
C ASP A 232 -24.22 -80.28 57.38
N ASP A 233 -23.41 -79.62 56.55
CA ASP A 233 -22.85 -80.20 55.32
C ASP A 233 -21.67 -79.32 54.89
N ASP A 234 -20.51 -79.69 55.42
CA ASP A 234 -19.21 -79.85 54.77
C ASP A 234 -18.87 -78.99 53.53
N ASP A 235 -17.77 -78.22 53.70
CA ASP A 235 -16.53 -78.25 52.90
C ASP A 235 -16.62 -78.28 51.35
N GLU A 236 -15.79 -77.64 50.54
CA GLU A 236 -14.64 -76.75 50.61
C GLU A 236 -14.36 -76.43 49.11
N GLU A 237 -13.75 -75.28 48.82
CA GLU A 237 -12.79 -75.09 47.70
C GLU A 237 -13.29 -75.28 46.22
N GLU A 238 -12.74 -74.71 45.16
CA GLU A 238 -11.55 -73.89 44.92
C GLU A 238 -11.71 -73.14 43.57
N GLU A 239 -10.69 -72.35 43.26
CA GLU A 239 -10.52 -71.47 42.11
C GLU A 239 -10.50 -72.15 40.71
N ASP A 240 -10.60 -71.25 39.73
CA ASP A 240 -9.97 -71.30 38.40
C ASP A 240 -10.61 -72.17 37.30
N ASN A 241 -11.26 -71.49 36.35
CA ASN A 241 -11.23 -71.95 34.95
C ASN A 241 -11.23 -70.77 33.97
N ARG A 242 -10.03 -70.28 33.69
CA ARG A 242 -9.71 -69.59 32.45
C ARG A 242 -9.94 -70.50 31.23
N ALA A 243 -10.62 -69.91 30.25
CA ALA A 243 -10.50 -70.16 28.82
C ALA A 243 -11.20 -71.40 28.23
N ARG A 244 -12.34 -71.16 27.54
CA ARG A 244 -12.44 -71.15 26.06
C ARG A 244 -13.89 -71.00 25.61
N GLY A 245 -14.24 -69.79 25.19
CA GLY A 245 -15.52 -69.48 24.53
C GLY A 245 -15.39 -68.29 23.61
N ARG A 246 -14.38 -68.30 22.73
CA ARG A 246 -14.19 -67.32 21.66
C ARG A 246 -15.44 -67.30 20.77
N ARG A 247 -16.20 -66.20 20.78
CA ARG A 247 -16.83 -65.56 19.59
C ARG A 247 -17.69 -64.35 20.00
N ARG A 248 -17.05 -63.18 20.11
CA ARG A 248 -17.48 -61.92 19.46
C ARG A 248 -16.40 -60.87 19.71
N GLY A 249 -15.73 -60.50 18.62
CA GLY A 249 -14.50 -59.74 18.62
C GLY A 249 -14.68 -58.31 19.13
N ARG A 250 -13.75 -57.91 20.01
CA ARG A 250 -12.80 -56.81 19.76
C ARG A 250 -13.14 -55.98 18.52
N SER A 251 -13.82 -54.85 18.73
CA SER A 251 -13.45 -53.54 18.18
C SER A 251 -14.50 -52.50 18.58
N ARG A 252 -14.40 -51.91 19.79
CA ARG A 252 -14.94 -50.57 20.11
C ARG A 252 -14.12 -49.95 21.25
N GLN A 253 -12.82 -49.82 21.02
CA GLN A 253 -11.96 -48.89 21.77
C GLN A 253 -11.18 -48.06 20.75
N ARG A 254 -11.97 -47.28 20.01
CA ARG A 254 -11.68 -46.05 19.28
C ARG A 254 -13.07 -45.44 19.02
N ASP A 255 -13.18 -44.14 19.18
CA ASP A 255 -14.40 -43.32 19.04
C ASP A 255 -15.28 -43.22 20.29
N ARG A 256 -14.77 -42.52 21.30
CA ARG A 256 -15.60 -41.80 22.30
C ARG A 256 -15.29 -40.30 22.30
N ASP A 257 -15.20 -39.73 21.10
CA ASP A 257 -15.36 -38.30 20.82
C ASP A 257 -16.46 -38.17 19.77
N LYS A 258 -17.72 -38.03 20.23
CA LYS A 258 -18.89 -37.57 19.47
C LYS A 258 -20.14 -37.77 20.33
N SER A 259 -20.36 -36.90 21.31
CA SER A 259 -21.67 -36.71 21.94
C SER A 259 -21.67 -35.43 22.79
N ARG A 260 -21.70 -34.26 22.15
CA ARG A 260 -22.44 -33.11 22.68
C ARG A 260 -23.13 -32.39 21.52
N HIS A 261 -24.41 -32.13 21.77
CA HIS A 261 -25.35 -31.29 21.00
C HIS A 261 -26.25 -32.04 20.02
N ARG A 262 -27.23 -32.73 20.60
CA ARG A 262 -28.58 -32.76 20.03
C ARG A 262 -29.61 -32.64 21.16
N SER A 263 -30.01 -31.40 21.42
CA SER A 263 -31.23 -31.04 22.12
C SER A 263 -31.50 -29.56 21.90
N GLU A 264 -32.17 -29.23 20.79
CA GLU A 264 -33.25 -28.25 20.80
C GLU A 264 -34.00 -28.33 19.48
N SER A 265 -35.17 -28.95 19.56
CA SER A 265 -36.18 -29.00 18.52
C SER A 265 -37.00 -27.72 18.55
N GLY A 266 -36.91 -26.96 17.45
CA GLY A 266 -38.02 -26.24 16.83
C GLY A 266 -38.55 -24.99 17.52
N ASP A 267 -38.19 -23.82 16.98
CA ASP A 267 -39.23 -22.89 16.52
C ASP A 267 -38.71 -21.86 15.49
N PHE A 268 -39.54 -21.66 14.46
CA PHE A 268 -39.67 -20.53 13.54
C PHE A 268 -38.47 -19.97 12.71
N SER A 269 -38.47 -20.38 11.43
CA SER A 269 -38.26 -19.55 10.25
C SER A 269 -37.05 -18.59 10.21
N ARG A 270 -35.93 -19.08 9.66
CA ARG A 270 -35.03 -18.28 8.79
C ARG A 270 -34.09 -19.22 8.04
N LYS A 271 -34.24 -19.29 6.71
CA LYS A 271 -33.28 -19.91 5.79
C LYS A 271 -31.88 -19.35 6.09
N ARG A 272 -31.07 -20.08 6.86
CA ARG A 272 -29.62 -19.83 6.92
C ARG A 272 -29.02 -20.53 5.72
N GLU A 273 -28.75 -19.73 4.71
CA GLU A 273 -27.89 -20.05 3.57
C GLU A 273 -26.59 -20.64 4.15
N THR A 274 -26.40 -21.95 4.02
CA THR A 274 -25.19 -22.65 4.51
C THR A 274 -24.06 -22.27 3.59
N THR A 275 -23.31 -21.23 3.96
CA THR A 275 -22.14 -20.76 3.21
C THR A 275 -21.05 -21.84 3.28
N ASP A 276 -20.49 -22.20 2.12
CA ASP A 276 -19.41 -23.19 2.01
C ASP A 276 -18.20 -22.70 2.83
N PRO A 277 -17.69 -23.47 3.81
CA PRO A 277 -16.58 -23.06 4.66
C PRO A 277 -15.30 -22.76 3.87
N ASN A 278 -15.11 -23.36 2.70
CA ASN A 278 -13.94 -23.09 1.87
C ASN A 278 -14.03 -21.77 1.08
N LYS A 279 -15.24 -21.23 0.92
CA LYS A 279 -15.52 -19.97 0.19
C LYS A 279 -15.88 -18.83 1.13
N THR A 280 -15.69 -19.04 2.43
CA THR A 280 -16.01 -18.07 3.47
C THR A 280 -14.75 -17.71 4.24
N ILE A 281 -14.44 -16.43 4.32
CA ILE A 281 -13.35 -15.94 5.16
C ILE A 281 -13.90 -15.09 6.30
N ASP A 282 -13.37 -15.37 7.50
CA ASP A 282 -13.66 -14.58 8.68
C ASP A 282 -12.53 -13.61 9.02
N LEU A 283 -12.89 -12.32 9.11
CA LEU A 283 -12.00 -11.19 9.38
C LEU A 283 -12.31 -10.49 10.72
N HIS A 284 -13.38 -10.85 11.44
CA HIS A 284 -13.93 -9.98 12.49
C HIS A 284 -13.08 -9.80 13.76
N TYR A 285 -12.04 -10.63 13.93
CA TYR A 285 -11.07 -10.52 15.04
C TYR A 285 -9.71 -9.96 14.62
N LEU A 286 -9.54 -9.58 13.36
CA LEU A 286 -8.26 -9.12 12.84
C LEU A 286 -8.10 -7.60 12.99
N SER A 287 -6.85 -7.16 13.06
CA SER A 287 -6.52 -5.75 12.86
C SER A 287 -6.97 -5.32 11.45
N LEU A 288 -7.19 -4.02 11.22
CA LEU A 288 -7.61 -3.54 9.90
C LEU A 288 -6.61 -3.94 8.80
N GLN A 289 -5.32 -3.83 9.08
CA GLN A 289 -4.27 -4.14 8.13
C GLN A 289 -4.20 -5.64 7.83
N ASP A 290 -4.26 -6.48 8.86
CA ASP A 290 -4.24 -7.94 8.70
C ASP A 290 -5.52 -8.44 8.01
N ALA A 291 -6.67 -7.85 8.35
CA ALA A 291 -7.94 -8.13 7.70
C ALA A 291 -7.88 -7.84 6.20
N MET A 292 -7.36 -6.68 5.81
CA MET A 292 -7.25 -6.30 4.40
C MET A 292 -6.23 -7.16 3.65
N ASN A 293 -5.08 -7.47 4.26
CA ASN A 293 -4.09 -8.38 3.66
C ASN A 293 -4.67 -9.77 3.44
N LYS A 294 -5.32 -10.34 4.46
CA LYS A 294 -5.94 -11.66 4.38
C LYS A 294 -7.10 -11.68 3.38
N PHE A 295 -7.90 -10.62 3.34
CA PHE A 295 -8.97 -10.41 2.37
C PHE A 295 -8.44 -10.40 0.93
N MET A 296 -7.44 -9.57 0.63
CA MET A 296 -6.88 -9.46 -0.73
C MET A 296 -6.27 -10.79 -1.20
N ASN A 297 -5.52 -11.46 -0.32
CA ASN A 297 -4.94 -12.77 -0.63
C ASN A 297 -6.01 -13.83 -0.88
N PHE A 298 -7.05 -13.86 -0.04
CA PHE A 298 -8.19 -14.77 -0.22
C PHE A 298 -8.94 -14.50 -1.52
N LEU A 299 -9.27 -13.24 -1.80
CA LEU A 299 -10.00 -12.87 -3.01
C LEU A 299 -9.23 -13.26 -4.28
N LYS A 300 -7.91 -13.01 -4.29
CA LYS A 300 -7.02 -13.42 -5.39
C LYS A 300 -6.96 -14.95 -5.56
N ALA A 301 -6.90 -15.70 -4.46
CA ALA A 301 -6.93 -17.16 -4.51
C ALA A 301 -8.26 -17.67 -5.10
N MET A 302 -9.38 -17.10 -4.67
CA MET A 302 -10.71 -17.48 -5.17
C MET A 302 -10.94 -17.08 -6.62
N GLU A 303 -10.42 -15.94 -7.08
CA GLU A 303 -10.42 -15.59 -8.50
C GLU A 303 -9.66 -16.63 -9.33
N ASN A 304 -8.46 -17.02 -8.89
CA ASN A 304 -7.67 -18.05 -9.57
C ASN A 304 -8.41 -19.38 -9.60
N ASP A 305 -9.01 -19.81 -8.50
CA ASP A 305 -9.76 -21.06 -8.42
C ASP A 305 -11.00 -21.03 -9.34
N TYR A 306 -11.71 -19.90 -9.41
CA TYR A 306 -12.85 -19.71 -10.31
C TYR A 306 -12.44 -19.76 -11.79
N HIS A 307 -11.29 -19.17 -12.14
CA HIS A 307 -10.73 -19.24 -13.48
C HIS A 307 -10.28 -20.67 -13.83
N ASN A 308 -9.60 -21.35 -12.91
CA ASN A 308 -9.12 -22.72 -13.10
C ASN A 308 -10.25 -23.76 -13.15
N SER A 309 -11.40 -23.47 -12.54
CA SER A 309 -12.56 -24.35 -12.56
C SER A 309 -13.39 -24.23 -13.85
N ASN A 310 -12.95 -23.44 -14.83
CA ASN A 310 -13.69 -23.07 -16.05
C ASN A 310 -14.99 -22.32 -15.74
N PHE A 311 -14.95 -21.36 -14.81
CA PHE A 311 -16.08 -20.47 -14.50
C PHE A 311 -17.34 -21.21 -14.03
N ARG A 312 -17.17 -22.27 -13.23
CA ARG A 312 -18.30 -23.03 -12.68
C ARG A 312 -19.17 -22.14 -11.81
N ARG A 313 -20.50 -22.21 -12.03
CA ARG A 313 -21.48 -21.43 -11.25
C ARG A 313 -21.36 -21.61 -9.73
N VAL A 314 -20.92 -22.78 -9.27
CA VAL A 314 -20.75 -23.08 -7.84
C VAL A 314 -19.59 -22.32 -7.20
N ASP A 315 -18.59 -21.89 -7.98
CA ASP A 315 -17.38 -21.21 -7.49
C ASP A 315 -17.43 -19.69 -7.70
N ARG A 316 -18.54 -19.19 -8.24
CA ARG A 316 -18.76 -17.78 -8.57
C ARG A 316 -18.86 -16.87 -7.36
N PHE A 317 -19.42 -17.37 -6.25
CA PHE A 317 -19.74 -16.56 -5.09
C PHE A 317 -18.83 -16.88 -3.92
N VAL A 318 -18.35 -15.82 -3.27
CA VAL A 318 -17.52 -15.91 -2.05
C VAL A 318 -18.10 -15.03 -0.96
N HIS A 319 -17.85 -15.40 0.29
CA HIS A 319 -18.47 -14.80 1.46
C HIS A 319 -17.40 -14.27 2.43
N ILE A 320 -17.62 -13.08 2.97
CA ILE A 320 -16.66 -12.43 3.87
C ILE A 320 -17.38 -11.92 5.10
N ILE A 321 -16.91 -12.36 6.27
CA ILE A 321 -17.42 -11.93 7.57
C ILE A 321 -16.52 -10.80 8.06
N THR A 322 -17.01 -9.56 7.98
CA THR A 322 -16.28 -8.36 8.44
C THR A 322 -16.60 -8.01 9.89
N GLY A 323 -17.64 -8.63 10.46
CA GLY A 323 -18.09 -8.41 11.82
C GLY A 323 -18.92 -7.13 12.01
N ARG A 324 -19.61 -7.04 13.15
CA ARG A 324 -20.48 -5.90 13.49
C ARG A 324 -19.75 -4.74 14.21
N GLY A 325 -18.43 -4.82 14.36
CA GLY A 325 -17.64 -3.81 15.07
C GLY A 325 -17.77 -3.83 16.60
N LEU A 326 -18.46 -4.82 17.19
CA LEU A 326 -18.65 -4.93 18.65
C LEU A 326 -17.34 -5.05 19.46
N HIS A 327 -16.28 -5.55 18.83
CA HIS A 327 -14.96 -5.77 19.45
C HIS A 327 -13.94 -4.67 19.16
N SER A 328 -14.31 -3.63 18.41
CA SER A 328 -13.39 -2.50 18.18
C SER A 328 -13.41 -1.55 19.39
N ARG A 329 -12.26 -0.95 19.71
CA ARG A 329 -12.07 -0.06 20.89
C ARG A 329 -13.11 1.06 21.02
N ASN A 330 -13.71 1.50 19.91
CA ASN A 330 -14.72 2.56 19.86
C ASN A 330 -16.10 2.06 19.37
N ARG A 331 -16.30 0.73 19.26
CA ARG A 331 -17.49 0.07 18.66
C ARG A 331 -17.81 0.50 17.22
N ILE A 332 -16.84 1.12 16.53
CA ILE A 332 -16.95 1.51 15.12
C ILE A 332 -16.47 0.34 14.24
N PRO A 333 -17.27 -0.17 13.30
CA PRO A 333 -16.83 -1.20 12.36
C PRO A 333 -15.83 -0.60 11.36
N LYS A 334 -14.54 -0.95 11.49
CA LYS A 334 -13.46 -0.45 10.61
C LYS A 334 -13.22 -1.31 9.36
N ILE A 335 -13.45 -2.62 9.46
CA ILE A 335 -13.18 -3.56 8.37
C ILE A 335 -14.23 -3.43 7.26
N LYS A 336 -15.51 -3.34 7.62
CA LYS A 336 -16.61 -3.14 6.67
C LYS A 336 -16.35 -1.99 5.67
N PRO A 337 -16.10 -0.73 6.09
CA PRO A 337 -15.90 0.37 5.16
C PRO A 337 -14.65 0.19 4.28
N ALA A 338 -13.58 -0.43 4.80
CA ALA A 338 -12.38 -0.69 4.03
C ALA A 338 -12.60 -1.77 2.95
N VAL A 339 -13.28 -2.87 3.29
CA VAL A 339 -13.66 -3.91 2.32
C VAL A 339 -14.62 -3.34 1.28
N GLN A 340 -15.61 -2.55 1.70
CA GLN A 340 -16.55 -1.89 0.78
C GLN A 340 -15.82 -0.98 -0.21
N SER A 341 -14.95 -0.08 0.29
CA SER A 341 -14.16 0.83 -0.56
C SER A 341 -13.28 0.07 -1.55
N TYR A 342 -12.67 -1.06 -1.13
CA TYR A 342 -11.89 -1.89 -2.04
C TYR A 342 -12.75 -2.51 -3.14
N LEU A 343 -13.90 -3.09 -2.79
CA LEU A 343 -14.80 -3.72 -3.75
C LEU A 343 -15.35 -2.71 -4.76
N ASP A 344 -15.72 -1.51 -4.30
CA ASP A 344 -16.18 -0.41 -5.15
C ASP A 344 -15.07 0.05 -6.10
N THR A 345 -13.86 0.26 -5.59
CA THR A 345 -12.71 0.73 -6.40
C THR A 345 -12.31 -0.29 -7.48
N HIS A 346 -12.46 -1.59 -7.19
CA HIS A 346 -12.09 -2.67 -8.11
C HIS A 346 -13.30 -3.22 -8.90
N ASN A 347 -14.44 -2.53 -8.85
CA ASN A 347 -15.65 -2.86 -9.61
C ASN A 347 -16.20 -4.27 -9.37
N TYR A 348 -16.13 -4.78 -8.15
CA TYR A 348 -16.78 -6.04 -7.76
C TYR A 348 -18.26 -5.81 -7.44
N THR A 349 -19.12 -6.62 -8.03
CA THR A 349 -20.52 -6.69 -7.59
C THR A 349 -20.58 -7.42 -6.26
N HIS A 350 -21.24 -6.82 -5.28
CA HIS A 350 -21.31 -7.36 -3.94
C HIS A 350 -22.62 -7.00 -3.24
N GLU A 351 -23.06 -7.86 -2.33
CA GLU A 351 -24.29 -7.70 -1.55
C GLU A 351 -24.01 -7.86 -0.06
N TRP A 352 -24.42 -6.89 0.74
CA TRP A 352 -24.26 -6.92 2.19
C TRP A 352 -25.48 -7.57 2.86
N LYS A 353 -25.24 -8.63 3.64
CA LYS A 353 -26.24 -9.37 4.42
C LYS A 353 -25.96 -9.23 5.93
N ASN A 354 -26.91 -9.67 6.77
CA ASN A 354 -26.80 -9.68 8.24
C ASN A 354 -26.44 -8.32 8.87
N ASN A 355 -27.15 -7.25 8.48
CA ASN A 355 -26.90 -5.86 8.89
C ASN A 355 -25.48 -5.35 8.55
N GLY A 356 -24.86 -5.91 7.50
CA GLY A 356 -23.55 -5.52 7.02
C GLY A 356 -22.37 -6.20 7.71
N GLY A 357 -22.61 -7.30 8.44
CA GLY A 357 -21.55 -8.15 9.01
C GLY A 357 -21.06 -9.26 8.08
N LEU A 358 -21.78 -9.50 6.98
CA LEU A 358 -21.42 -10.47 5.94
C LEU A 358 -21.57 -9.78 4.57
N VAL A 359 -20.59 -9.95 3.68
CA VAL A 359 -20.70 -9.57 2.27
C VAL A 359 -20.55 -10.80 1.38
N THR A 360 -21.42 -10.92 0.39
CA THR A 360 -21.30 -11.88 -0.70
C THR A 360 -20.77 -11.16 -1.92
N ILE A 361 -19.70 -11.67 -2.52
CA ILE A 361 -19.05 -11.10 -3.70
C ILE A 361 -19.28 -12.02 -4.88
N ASP A 362 -19.62 -11.44 -6.02
CA ASP A 362 -19.75 -12.14 -7.29
C ASP A 362 -18.47 -11.96 -8.13
N LEU A 363 -17.72 -13.06 -8.30
CA LEU A 363 -16.46 -13.08 -9.05
C LEU A 363 -16.65 -13.00 -10.57
N TYR A 364 -17.86 -13.25 -11.09
CA TYR A 364 -18.13 -13.19 -12.53
C TYR A 364 -18.26 -11.74 -13.03
N THR A 365 -18.86 -10.88 -12.22
CA THR A 365 -19.27 -9.52 -12.61
C THR A 365 -18.28 -8.45 -12.17
N LYS A 366 -16.99 -8.77 -12.02
CA LYS A 366 -15.94 -7.73 -12.05
C LYS A 366 -16.20 -6.93 -13.31
N ARG A 367 -16.80 -5.73 -13.19
CA ARG A 367 -17.39 -5.06 -14.35
C ARG A 367 -16.26 -4.93 -15.36
N ARG A 368 -16.38 -5.63 -16.50
CA ARG A 368 -15.49 -5.37 -17.64
C ARG A 368 -15.62 -3.88 -17.86
N ASN A 369 -14.54 -3.15 -17.62
CA ASN A 369 -14.46 -1.74 -17.96
C ASN A 369 -14.67 -1.67 -19.47
N TYR A 370 -15.93 -1.49 -19.88
CA TYR A 370 -16.23 -0.86 -21.15
C TYR A 370 -15.88 0.61 -20.94
N MET A 371 -14.61 0.93 -21.20
CA MET A 371 -14.19 2.27 -21.61
C MET A 371 -14.24 2.33 -23.13
#